data_AF-A0A956KFT6-F1
#
_entry.id   AF-A0A956KFT6-F1
#
_cell.length_a   1.000
_cell.length_b   1.000
_cell.length_c   1.000
_cell.angle_alpha   90.00
_cell.angle_beta   90.00
_cell.angle_gamma   90.00
#
_symmetry.space_group_name_H-M   'P 1'
#
loop_
_entity.id
_entity.type
_entity.pdbx_description
1 polymer ?
#
loop_
_entity_poly.entity_id
_entity_poly.type
_entity_poly.pdbx_seq_one_letter_code
_entity_poly.pdbx_strand_id
1 'polypeptide(L)'
;MLGLSLAFAAGGLFGACKGTDANLEKEKLLRELEEAGPGGKAQCRPGDVSPCYEGPDKTAGFGGCKQGEKRCGDNAQWTECRGQVLPAAESCNLKDDDCDGIVDNNFEKDGAVCFIGSGSCKTQGVWHCAPDGTKAMCDAPPPTRAAEVCDGRDNDCNGQIDDGAMAGTGEACNTGRPGVCAQGTKRCAGGRIACMANQEADLEICNQKDDNCDGKVDNNCLTPEEAAQLKAQRGQQ
;
A
#
# COMPACT_ATOMS: atom_id res chain seq x y z
N MET A 1 -92.19 47.97 -21.20
CA MET A 1 -93.44 47.55 -20.53
C MET A 1 -93.07 46.76 -19.29
N LEU A 2 -93.65 47.14 -18.14
CA LEU A 2 -93.81 46.36 -16.90
C LEU A 2 -92.50 45.84 -16.26
N GLY A 3 -91.94 46.40 -15.18
CA GLY A 3 -92.56 47.07 -14.05
C GLY A 3 -93.09 46.05 -13.04
N LEU A 4 -92.27 45.65 -12.07
CA LEU A 4 -92.76 45.15 -10.78
C LEU A 4 -91.68 45.31 -9.69
N SER A 5 -91.86 46.35 -8.88
CA SER A 5 -91.22 46.49 -7.57
C SER A 5 -91.88 45.55 -6.57
N LEU A 6 -91.11 44.87 -5.72
CA LEU A 6 -91.56 44.51 -4.37
C LEU A 6 -90.40 44.59 -3.39
N ALA A 7 -90.70 45.18 -2.23
CA ALA A 7 -89.78 45.64 -1.22
C ALA A 7 -89.82 44.79 0.06
N PHE A 8 -88.83 45.04 0.92
CA PHE A 8 -88.73 44.71 2.36
C PHE A 8 -88.61 43.23 2.79
N ALA A 9 -87.50 42.89 3.45
CA ALA A 9 -87.46 42.77 4.92
C ALA A 9 -86.06 42.40 5.40
N ALA A 10 -85.57 43.14 6.40
CA ALA A 10 -84.43 42.76 7.21
C ALA A 10 -84.76 41.51 8.04
N GLY A 11 -83.83 40.57 8.13
CA GLY A 11 -83.92 39.39 8.99
C GLY A 11 -82.56 38.74 9.10
N GLY A 12 -81.82 39.09 10.16
CA GLY A 12 -80.54 38.47 10.47
C GLY A 12 -80.71 37.01 10.90
N LEU A 13 -79.84 36.15 10.40
CA LEU A 13 -79.43 34.93 11.08
C LEU A 13 -77.92 34.79 10.90
N PHE A 14 -77.16 35.35 11.85
CA PHE A 14 -75.80 34.90 12.11
C PHE A 14 -75.87 33.49 12.67
N GLY A 15 -75.92 32.49 11.79
CA GLY A 15 -75.63 31.11 12.15
C GLY A 15 -74.15 30.99 12.45
N ALA A 16 -73.76 31.14 13.72
CA ALA A 16 -72.43 30.79 14.17
C ALA A 16 -72.24 29.28 14.03
N CYS A 17 -71.47 28.86 13.03
CA CYS A 17 -70.98 27.49 12.93
C CYS A 17 -70.09 27.20 14.16
N LYS A 18 -70.65 26.51 15.16
CA LYS A 18 -69.88 25.73 16.14
C LYS A 18 -69.37 24.46 15.43
N GLY A 19 -68.40 24.62 14.55
CA GLY A 19 -67.49 23.54 14.17
C GLY A 19 -66.16 23.88 14.84
N THR A 20 -65.64 22.99 15.68
CA THR A 20 -64.21 23.05 16.01
C THR A 20 -63.48 22.85 14.69
N ASP A 21 -62.91 23.92 14.17
CA ASP A 21 -62.08 23.85 12.98
C ASP A 21 -60.94 22.89 13.33
N ALA A 22 -60.94 21.69 12.75
CA ALA A 22 -59.93 20.68 13.03
C ALA A 22 -58.52 21.21 12.73
N ASN A 23 -58.41 22.25 11.88
CA ASN A 23 -57.17 22.99 11.70
C ASN A 23 -56.84 23.92 12.87
N LEU A 24 -57.82 24.55 13.53
CA LEU A 24 -57.59 25.38 14.72
C LEU A 24 -57.23 24.54 15.95
N GLU A 25 -57.82 23.35 16.12
CA GLU A 25 -57.40 22.39 17.16
C GLU A 25 -56.01 21.80 16.86
N LYS A 26 -55.71 21.48 15.58
CA LYS A 26 -54.37 21.06 15.14
C LYS A 26 -53.32 22.16 15.36
N GLU A 27 -53.65 23.41 15.04
CA GLU A 27 -52.76 24.56 15.25
C GLU A 27 -52.62 24.93 16.73
N LYS A 28 -53.62 24.65 17.58
CA LYS A 28 -53.50 24.79 19.04
C LYS A 28 -52.65 23.69 19.65
N LEU A 29 -52.82 22.44 19.23
CA LEU A 29 -51.96 21.32 19.64
C LEU A 29 -50.50 21.54 19.22
N LEU A 30 -50.27 22.09 18.02
CA LEU A 30 -48.92 22.43 17.54
C LEU A 30 -48.29 23.57 18.36
N ARG A 31 -49.08 24.55 18.81
CA ARG A 31 -48.60 25.64 19.69
C ARG A 31 -48.40 25.20 21.14
N GLU A 32 -49.22 24.29 21.65
CA GLU A 32 -49.06 23.73 23.01
C GLU A 32 -47.86 22.77 23.12
N LEU A 33 -47.46 22.12 22.01
CA LEU A 33 -46.21 21.36 21.90
C LEU A 33 -44.95 22.24 21.78
N GLU A 34 -45.07 23.51 21.40
CA GLU A 34 -43.95 24.47 21.37
C GLU A 34 -43.64 25.07 22.75
N GLU A 35 -44.57 25.01 23.73
CA GLU A 35 -44.40 25.63 25.06
C GLU A 35 -44.18 24.64 26.23
N ALA A 36 -44.18 23.32 25.98
CA ALA A 36 -43.96 22.31 27.02
C ALA A 36 -42.47 21.99 27.26
N GLY A 37 -41.79 22.85 28.04
CA GLY A 37 -40.58 22.48 28.79
C GLY A 37 -39.23 22.57 28.06
N PRO A 38 -38.10 22.47 28.80
CA PRO A 38 -36.81 23.02 28.41
C PRO A 38 -36.11 22.13 27.37
N GLY A 39 -36.43 22.29 26.08
CA GLY A 39 -35.71 21.55 25.05
C GLY A 39 -36.32 21.59 23.66
N GLY A 40 -36.14 22.70 22.94
CA GLY A 40 -36.23 22.75 21.47
C GLY A 40 -37.63 22.54 20.86
N LYS A 41 -37.77 22.91 19.58
CA LYS A 41 -39.02 22.74 18.82
C LYS A 41 -39.39 21.25 18.69
N ALA A 42 -40.67 20.91 18.77
CA ALA A 42 -41.17 19.54 18.54
C ALA A 42 -40.79 19.04 17.14
N GLN A 43 -40.14 17.88 17.06
CA GLN A 43 -39.58 17.32 15.81
C GLN A 43 -40.44 16.19 15.22
N CYS A 44 -41.28 15.55 16.04
CA CYS A 44 -42.04 14.36 15.66
C CYS A 44 -43.23 14.15 16.63
N ARG A 45 -44.14 13.22 16.28
CA ARG A 45 -45.24 12.82 17.17
C ARG A 45 -44.80 11.64 18.06
N PRO A 46 -45.02 11.70 19.39
CA PRO A 46 -44.69 10.60 20.29
C PRO A 46 -45.24 9.25 19.81
N GLY A 47 -44.37 8.24 19.76
CA GLY A 47 -44.68 6.89 19.28
C GLY A 47 -44.35 6.64 17.80
N ASP A 48 -44.12 7.66 16.98
CA ASP A 48 -43.72 7.51 15.57
C ASP A 48 -42.39 6.75 15.44
N VAL A 49 -42.26 5.97 14.36
CA VAL A 49 -41.03 5.27 13.97
C VAL A 49 -40.66 5.68 12.56
N SER A 50 -39.37 5.91 12.32
CA SER A 50 -38.86 6.32 11.02
C SER A 50 -37.49 5.67 10.76
N PRO A 51 -37.16 5.28 9.52
CA PRO A 51 -35.81 4.83 9.19
C PRO A 51 -34.80 5.94 9.42
N CYS A 52 -33.58 5.55 9.77
CA CYS A 52 -32.47 6.46 9.98
C CYS A 52 -31.16 5.81 9.56
N TYR A 53 -30.20 6.66 9.20
CA TYR A 53 -28.84 6.27 8.91
C TYR A 53 -27.96 7.48 9.12
N GLU A 54 -26.97 7.37 9.99
CA GLU A 54 -26.09 8.48 10.38
C GLU A 54 -24.72 8.40 9.68
N GLY A 55 -24.52 7.42 8.80
CA GLY A 55 -23.32 7.27 7.98
C GLY A 55 -23.32 8.14 6.72
N PRO A 56 -22.21 8.18 5.97
CA PRO A 56 -22.10 8.90 4.71
C PRO A 56 -23.18 8.48 3.71
N ASP A 57 -23.70 9.43 2.94
CA ASP A 57 -24.64 9.14 1.87
C ASP A 57 -24.05 8.09 0.91
N LYS A 58 -24.89 7.15 0.47
CA LYS A 58 -24.56 5.99 -0.41
C LYS A 58 -23.82 4.82 0.23
N THR A 59 -23.52 4.84 1.53
CA THR A 59 -23.02 3.63 2.23
C THR A 59 -24.17 2.78 2.80
N ALA A 60 -25.36 3.37 2.93
CA ALA A 60 -26.53 2.67 3.45
C ALA A 60 -26.96 1.51 2.53
N GLY A 61 -26.89 0.28 3.04
CA GLY A 61 -27.31 -0.93 2.32
C GLY A 61 -26.23 -1.55 1.41
N PHE A 62 -25.02 -1.01 1.43
CA PHE A 62 -23.84 -1.62 0.81
C PHE A 62 -23.06 -2.43 1.85
N GLY A 63 -22.49 -3.56 1.43
CA GLY A 63 -21.69 -4.42 2.30
C GLY A 63 -22.40 -4.82 3.60
N GLY A 64 -21.73 -4.57 4.72
CA GLY A 64 -22.25 -4.79 6.06
C GLY A 64 -23.21 -3.71 6.58
N CYS A 65 -23.27 -2.54 5.93
CA CYS A 65 -23.97 -1.37 6.44
C CYS A 65 -25.48 -1.46 6.31
N LYS A 66 -26.17 -1.07 7.37
CA LYS A 66 -27.62 -1.20 7.51
C LYS A 66 -28.22 0.06 8.09
N GLN A 67 -29.40 0.41 7.58
CA GLN A 67 -30.22 1.46 8.16
C GLN A 67 -30.82 0.97 9.49
N GLY A 68 -30.92 1.88 10.44
CA GLY A 68 -31.59 1.66 11.72
C GLY A 68 -32.97 2.29 11.75
N GLU A 69 -33.57 2.29 12.94
CA GLU A 69 -34.83 2.97 13.22
C GLU A 69 -34.67 3.92 14.40
N LYS A 70 -35.30 5.09 14.28
CA LYS A 70 -35.47 6.04 15.38
C LYS A 70 -36.93 6.09 15.79
N ARG A 71 -37.18 6.24 17.08
CA ARG A 71 -38.52 6.38 17.65
C ARG A 71 -38.69 7.78 18.22
N CYS A 72 -39.89 8.33 18.11
CA CYS A 72 -40.20 9.61 18.76
C CYS A 72 -40.55 9.37 20.23
N GLY A 73 -39.84 10.02 21.14
CA GLY A 73 -40.10 9.96 22.58
C GLY A 73 -41.28 10.85 23.01
N ASP A 74 -41.68 10.71 24.28
CA ASP A 74 -42.78 11.51 24.87
C ASP A 74 -42.46 13.02 24.92
N ASN A 75 -41.18 13.38 24.82
CA ASN A 75 -40.70 14.76 24.71
C ASN A 75 -40.75 15.32 23.27
N ALA A 76 -41.41 14.62 22.33
CA ALA A 76 -41.51 15.01 20.92
C ALA A 76 -40.14 15.19 20.20
N GLN A 77 -39.11 14.50 20.68
CA GLN A 77 -37.78 14.44 20.08
C GLN A 77 -37.48 13.02 19.57
N TRP A 78 -36.71 12.93 18.50
CA TRP A 78 -36.22 11.63 18.01
C TRP A 78 -35.19 11.02 18.97
N THR A 79 -35.27 9.71 19.20
CA THR A 79 -34.17 8.97 19.81
C THR A 79 -32.96 8.87 18.86
N GLU A 80 -31.84 8.42 19.40
CA GLU A 80 -30.72 7.91 18.60
C GLU A 80 -31.19 6.88 17.57
N CYS A 81 -30.47 6.78 16.46
CA CYS A 81 -30.71 5.76 15.46
C CYS A 81 -30.26 4.38 15.96
N ARG A 82 -31.21 3.48 16.23
CA ARG A 82 -30.91 2.15 16.78
C ARG A 82 -30.91 1.10 15.68
N GLY A 83 -29.96 0.16 15.76
CA GLY A 83 -29.85 -0.96 14.82
C GLY A 83 -29.17 -0.61 13.50
N GLN A 84 -28.68 0.62 13.33
CA GLN A 84 -27.82 0.95 12.19
C GLN A 84 -26.46 0.25 12.32
N VAL A 85 -25.88 -0.11 11.17
CA VAL A 85 -24.48 -0.53 11.05
C VAL A 85 -23.82 0.51 10.16
N LEU A 86 -22.86 1.24 10.73
CA LEU A 86 -22.12 2.31 10.06
C LEU A 86 -20.84 1.78 9.43
N PRO A 87 -20.28 2.48 8.43
CA PRO A 87 -18.98 2.16 7.87
C PRO A 87 -17.89 2.13 8.93
N ALA A 88 -17.04 1.12 8.85
CA ALA A 88 -15.81 0.98 9.62
C ALA A 88 -14.61 1.02 8.68
N ALA A 89 -13.40 1.01 9.23
CA ALA A 89 -12.21 0.81 8.41
C ALA A 89 -12.16 -0.64 7.93
N GLU A 90 -11.78 -0.83 6.67
CA GLU A 90 -11.57 -2.14 6.06
C GLU A 90 -10.67 -3.03 6.91
N SER A 91 -11.11 -4.26 7.10
CA SER A 91 -10.33 -5.35 7.66
C SER A 91 -10.36 -6.49 6.66
N CYS A 92 -9.22 -7.11 6.38
CA CYS A 92 -9.09 -8.23 5.46
C CYS A 92 -9.87 -9.46 5.98
N ASN A 93 -11.18 -9.50 5.72
CA ASN A 93 -12.12 -10.42 6.35
C ASN A 93 -13.19 -10.93 5.36
N LEU A 94 -13.03 -10.64 4.06
CA LEU A 94 -13.94 -10.97 2.98
C LEU A 94 -15.30 -10.28 3.09
N LYS A 95 -15.33 -9.12 3.73
CA LYS A 95 -16.52 -8.25 3.81
C LYS A 95 -16.13 -6.83 3.42
N ASP A 96 -17.16 -6.08 3.07
CA ASP A 96 -17.11 -4.66 2.78
C ASP A 96 -17.51 -3.93 4.08
N ASP A 97 -16.50 -3.56 4.86
CA ASP A 97 -16.62 -2.96 6.19
C ASP A 97 -16.81 -1.44 6.11
N ASP A 98 -16.24 -0.79 5.09
CA ASP A 98 -16.39 0.64 4.79
C ASP A 98 -17.61 0.95 3.91
N CYS A 99 -18.26 -0.11 3.39
CA CYS A 99 -19.51 -0.06 2.66
C CYS A 99 -19.42 0.78 1.38
N ASP A 100 -18.25 0.78 0.72
CA ASP A 100 -18.03 1.44 -0.56
C ASP A 100 -18.42 0.56 -1.77
N GLY A 101 -18.76 -0.71 -1.52
CA GLY A 101 -19.16 -1.70 -2.51
C GLY A 101 -18.02 -2.58 -3.03
N ILE A 102 -16.81 -2.45 -2.50
CA ILE A 102 -15.63 -3.26 -2.83
C ILE A 102 -15.19 -3.99 -1.58
N VAL A 103 -15.19 -5.33 -1.63
CA VAL A 103 -14.71 -6.15 -0.51
C VAL A 103 -13.19 -5.99 -0.35
N ASP A 104 -12.74 -5.69 0.87
CA ASP A 104 -11.33 -5.62 1.24
C ASP A 104 -10.51 -4.66 0.32
N ASN A 105 -11.10 -3.54 -0.12
CA ASN A 105 -10.37 -2.45 -0.80
C ASN A 105 -9.28 -1.92 0.16
N ASN A 106 -8.06 -1.67 -0.33
CA ASN A 106 -6.78 -1.63 0.43
C ASN A 106 -6.11 -2.98 0.75
N PHE A 107 -6.80 -4.11 0.63
CA PHE A 107 -6.21 -5.47 0.70
C PHE A 107 -6.47 -6.30 -0.57
N GLU A 108 -6.89 -5.64 -1.66
CA GLU A 108 -7.24 -6.10 -3.02
C GLU A 108 -6.37 -7.20 -3.65
N LYS A 109 -5.19 -7.44 -3.06
CA LYS A 109 -4.28 -8.45 -3.53
C LYS A 109 -4.69 -9.85 -3.10
N ASP A 110 -5.68 -10.07 -2.24
CA ASP A 110 -6.10 -11.42 -1.84
C ASP A 110 -6.34 -12.33 -3.07
N GLY A 111 -5.67 -13.48 -3.10
CA GLY A 111 -5.69 -14.40 -4.24
C GLY A 111 -4.79 -14.01 -5.43
N ALA A 112 -4.20 -12.82 -5.45
CA ALA A 112 -3.22 -12.41 -6.46
C ALA A 112 -1.84 -13.04 -6.20
N VAL A 113 -1.09 -13.27 -7.28
CA VAL A 113 0.28 -13.78 -7.21
C VAL A 113 1.19 -12.75 -6.54
N CYS A 114 2.00 -13.19 -5.60
CA CYS A 114 3.02 -12.40 -4.92
C CYS A 114 4.41 -12.99 -5.13
N PHE A 115 5.43 -12.16 -4.98
CA PHE A 115 6.82 -12.59 -5.03
C PHE A 115 7.61 -11.98 -3.87
N ILE A 116 8.51 -12.76 -3.29
CA ILE A 116 9.51 -12.28 -2.34
C ILE A 116 10.91 -12.56 -2.88
N GLY A 117 11.89 -11.79 -2.39
CA GLY A 117 13.26 -11.83 -2.92
C GLY A 117 13.41 -11.13 -4.28
N SER A 118 14.62 -11.20 -4.82
CA SER A 118 15.01 -10.58 -6.09
C SER A 118 15.89 -11.53 -6.90
N GLY A 119 15.98 -11.31 -8.21
CA GLY A 119 16.86 -12.09 -9.09
C GLY A 119 16.62 -13.60 -9.03
N SER A 120 17.69 -14.38 -8.88
CA SER A 120 17.68 -15.84 -8.71
C SER A 120 16.95 -16.32 -7.45
N CYS A 121 16.84 -15.46 -6.44
CA CYS A 121 16.20 -15.74 -5.16
C CYS A 121 14.72 -15.38 -5.13
N LYS A 122 14.13 -15.10 -6.28
CA LYS A 122 12.71 -14.77 -6.39
C LYS A 122 11.86 -16.03 -6.19
N THR A 123 11.07 -16.06 -5.13
CA THR A 123 10.05 -17.10 -4.91
C THR A 123 8.65 -16.54 -5.14
N GLN A 124 7.71 -17.43 -5.48
CA GLN A 124 6.33 -17.09 -5.79
C GLN A 124 5.39 -17.65 -4.72
N GLY A 125 4.34 -16.89 -4.40
CA GLY A 125 3.23 -17.31 -3.57
C GLY A 125 1.94 -16.61 -3.99
N VAL A 126 0.99 -16.59 -3.08
CA VAL A 126 -0.31 -15.92 -3.17
C VAL A 126 -0.47 -15.02 -1.95
N TRP A 127 -1.10 -13.87 -2.17
CA TRP A 127 -1.51 -13.00 -1.06
C TRP A 127 -2.72 -13.59 -0.35
N HIS A 128 -2.65 -13.57 0.98
CA HIS A 128 -3.70 -13.99 1.88
C HIS A 128 -3.93 -12.94 2.97
N CYS A 129 -5.16 -12.81 3.43
CA CYS A 129 -5.43 -12.12 4.68
C CYS A 129 -4.65 -12.73 5.84
N ALA A 130 -4.01 -11.88 6.64
CA ALA A 130 -3.48 -12.28 7.92
C ALA A 130 -4.59 -12.83 8.80
N PRO A 131 -4.31 -13.79 9.70
CA PRO A 131 -5.33 -14.33 10.60
C PRO A 131 -6.00 -13.28 11.51
N ASP A 132 -5.36 -12.13 11.72
CA ASP A 132 -5.89 -11.00 12.50
C ASP A 132 -6.70 -9.99 11.67
N GLY A 133 -6.80 -10.17 10.34
CA GLY A 133 -7.51 -9.29 9.42
C GLY A 133 -6.88 -7.91 9.23
N THR A 134 -5.68 -7.65 9.77
CA THR A 134 -5.09 -6.30 9.77
C THR A 134 -4.26 -5.98 8.53
N LYS A 135 -3.87 -7.00 7.78
CA LYS A 135 -3.00 -6.88 6.60
C LYS A 135 -3.15 -8.08 5.66
N ALA A 136 -2.83 -7.86 4.39
CA ALA A 136 -2.50 -8.96 3.49
C ALA A 136 -1.03 -9.39 3.72
N MET A 137 -0.74 -10.69 3.62
CA MET A 137 0.60 -11.27 3.66
C MET A 137 0.81 -12.21 2.46
N CYS A 138 2.04 -12.27 1.96
CA CYS A 138 2.42 -13.20 0.90
C CYS A 138 2.86 -14.53 1.52
N ASP A 139 2.28 -15.66 1.10
CA ASP A 139 2.66 -17.00 1.59
C ASP A 139 3.86 -17.62 0.86
N ALA A 140 4.51 -16.86 -0.02
CA ALA A 140 5.67 -17.34 -0.78
C ALA A 140 6.72 -17.92 0.18
N PRO A 141 7.20 -19.15 -0.07
CA PRO A 141 8.21 -19.75 0.80
C PRO A 141 9.50 -18.93 0.74
N PRO A 142 10.27 -18.86 1.84
CA PRO A 142 11.57 -18.21 1.82
C PRO A 142 12.49 -18.85 0.77
N PRO A 143 13.36 -18.08 0.11
CA PRO A 143 14.26 -18.63 -0.89
C PRO A 143 15.22 -19.65 -0.26
N THR A 144 15.53 -20.69 -1.02
CA THR A 144 16.52 -21.69 -0.64
C THR A 144 17.91 -21.11 -0.77
N ARG A 145 18.66 -21.08 0.33
CA ARG A 145 20.06 -20.65 0.32
C ARG A 145 20.98 -21.82 0.01
N ALA A 146 21.83 -21.65 -0.98
CA ALA A 146 22.91 -22.57 -1.33
C ALA A 146 24.26 -21.87 -1.13
N ALA A 147 25.37 -22.60 -1.25
CA ALA A 147 26.68 -21.97 -1.30
C ALA A 147 26.87 -21.25 -2.65
N GLU A 148 27.57 -20.12 -2.61
CA GLU A 148 27.93 -19.37 -3.81
C GLU A 148 28.76 -20.21 -4.78
N VAL A 149 28.44 -20.08 -6.06
CA VAL A 149 29.21 -20.62 -7.17
C VAL A 149 29.34 -19.53 -8.22
N CYS A 150 30.43 -19.54 -8.98
CA CYS A 150 30.69 -18.52 -9.98
C CYS A 150 29.82 -18.76 -11.24
N ASP A 151 28.54 -18.41 -11.18
CA ASP A 151 27.55 -18.58 -12.25
C ASP A 151 26.79 -17.28 -12.58
N GLY A 152 27.15 -16.17 -11.93
CA GLY A 152 26.55 -14.86 -12.13
C GLY A 152 25.20 -14.72 -11.43
N ARG A 153 24.91 -15.56 -10.45
CA ARG A 153 23.70 -15.53 -9.64
C ARG A 153 24.04 -15.35 -8.16
N ASP A 154 23.04 -14.91 -7.43
CA ASP A 154 23.05 -14.89 -5.96
C ASP A 154 22.41 -16.21 -5.53
N ASN A 155 23.22 -17.17 -5.10
CA ASN A 155 22.78 -18.54 -4.79
C ASN A 155 22.51 -18.72 -3.30
N ASP A 156 23.10 -17.89 -2.45
CA ASP A 156 22.90 -17.85 -1.02
C ASP A 156 21.86 -16.80 -0.57
N CYS A 157 21.37 -16.00 -1.51
CA CYS A 157 20.34 -14.99 -1.34
C CYS A 157 20.71 -13.89 -0.34
N ASN A 158 21.98 -13.49 -0.29
CA ASN A 158 22.47 -12.44 0.59
C ASN A 158 22.43 -11.03 -0.06
N GLY A 159 22.11 -10.94 -1.35
CA GLY A 159 22.03 -9.70 -2.11
C GLY A 159 23.30 -9.33 -2.89
N GLN A 160 24.33 -10.17 -2.85
CA GLN A 160 25.55 -10.05 -3.65
C GLN A 160 25.63 -11.23 -4.63
N ILE A 161 26.20 -10.97 -5.81
CA ILE A 161 26.37 -11.99 -6.85
C ILE A 161 27.79 -12.51 -6.78
N ASP A 162 27.96 -13.84 -6.82
CA ASP A 162 29.25 -14.52 -6.84
C ASP A 162 30.19 -14.04 -5.69
N ASP A 163 29.67 -13.85 -4.48
CA ASP A 163 30.47 -13.43 -3.33
C ASP A 163 30.99 -14.62 -2.50
N GLY A 164 32.02 -14.40 -1.68
CA GLY A 164 32.57 -15.46 -0.84
C GLY A 164 33.46 -16.50 -1.53
N ALA A 165 33.72 -17.60 -0.79
CA ALA A 165 34.68 -18.62 -1.16
C ALA A 165 34.02 -19.69 -2.05
N MET A 166 34.05 -19.45 -3.35
CA MET A 166 33.51 -20.37 -4.36
C MET A 166 34.51 -21.48 -4.69
N ALA A 167 34.00 -22.70 -4.88
CA ALA A 167 34.81 -23.81 -5.38
C ALA A 167 35.49 -23.44 -6.72
N GLY A 168 36.79 -23.71 -6.84
CA GLY A 168 37.59 -23.39 -8.02
C GLY A 168 38.13 -21.95 -8.07
N THR A 169 37.87 -21.12 -7.07
CA THR A 169 38.59 -19.85 -6.86
C THR A 169 39.77 -20.02 -5.91
N GLY A 170 40.77 -19.14 -6.01
CA GLY A 170 41.96 -19.15 -5.14
C GLY A 170 43.07 -20.13 -5.57
N GLU A 171 42.80 -21.04 -6.52
CA GLU A 171 43.83 -21.93 -7.07
C GLU A 171 44.80 -21.18 -7.98
N ALA A 172 46.08 -21.55 -7.92
CA ALA A 172 47.09 -21.06 -8.87
C ALA A 172 46.75 -21.50 -10.30
N CYS A 173 47.01 -20.63 -11.26
CA CYS A 173 46.79 -20.88 -12.67
C CYS A 173 47.84 -20.18 -13.53
N ASN A 174 47.96 -20.58 -14.79
CA ASN A 174 48.82 -19.92 -15.77
C ASN A 174 47.96 -19.05 -16.70
N THR A 175 48.27 -17.76 -16.80
CA THR A 175 47.51 -16.79 -17.60
C THR A 175 47.81 -16.88 -19.10
N GLY A 176 48.87 -17.59 -19.49
CA GLY A 176 49.42 -17.61 -20.85
C GLY A 176 50.24 -16.36 -21.22
N ARG A 177 50.37 -15.38 -20.32
CA ARG A 177 51.26 -14.23 -20.50
C ARG A 177 52.71 -14.61 -20.21
N PRO A 178 53.70 -13.95 -20.82
CA PRO A 178 55.11 -14.21 -20.54
C PRO A 178 55.54 -13.61 -19.19
N GLY A 179 56.77 -13.93 -18.78
CA GLY A 179 57.42 -13.32 -17.62
C GLY A 179 56.70 -13.55 -16.29
N VAL A 180 56.75 -12.54 -15.44
CA VAL A 180 56.11 -12.56 -14.10
C VAL A 180 54.58 -12.60 -14.18
N CYS A 181 53.99 -12.11 -15.29
CA CYS A 181 52.55 -12.13 -15.52
C CYS A 181 51.98 -13.53 -15.77
N ALA A 182 52.84 -14.53 -16.04
CA ALA A 182 52.42 -15.90 -16.28
C ALA A 182 51.70 -16.52 -15.08
N GLN A 183 52.11 -16.14 -13.86
CA GLN A 183 51.49 -16.64 -12.63
C GLN A 183 50.20 -15.88 -12.34
N GLY A 184 49.11 -16.62 -12.20
CA GLY A 184 47.80 -16.08 -11.85
C GLY A 184 47.10 -16.89 -10.76
N THR A 185 45.96 -16.36 -10.34
CA THR A 185 45.03 -17.01 -9.41
C THR A 185 43.65 -17.03 -10.06
N LYS A 186 42.94 -18.16 -9.94
CA LYS A 186 41.56 -18.28 -10.40
C LYS A 186 40.65 -17.39 -9.57
N ARG A 187 39.91 -16.50 -10.22
CA ARG A 187 38.94 -15.57 -9.61
C ARG A 187 37.63 -15.64 -10.37
N CYS A 188 36.53 -15.34 -9.69
CA CYS A 188 35.25 -15.17 -10.38
C CYS A 188 35.22 -13.81 -11.06
N ALA A 189 34.93 -13.80 -12.36
CA ALA A 189 34.82 -12.57 -13.14
C ALA A 189 33.69 -12.70 -14.17
N GLY A 190 32.54 -12.10 -13.85
CA GLY A 190 31.36 -12.09 -14.72
C GLY A 190 30.72 -13.47 -14.88
N GLY A 191 30.46 -14.17 -13.76
CA GLY A 191 29.79 -15.48 -13.76
C GLY A 191 30.59 -16.63 -14.38
N ARG A 192 31.92 -16.49 -14.45
CA ARG A 192 32.83 -17.56 -14.85
C ARG A 192 34.16 -17.45 -14.12
N ILE A 193 34.76 -18.61 -13.85
CA ILE A 193 36.11 -18.67 -13.28
C ILE A 193 37.12 -18.28 -14.35
N ALA A 194 37.87 -17.21 -14.10
CA ALA A 194 38.92 -16.70 -14.96
C ALA A 194 40.27 -16.76 -14.24
N CYS A 195 41.34 -17.03 -14.99
CA CYS A 195 42.70 -16.89 -14.46
C CYS A 195 43.14 -15.43 -14.55
N MET A 196 43.32 -14.77 -13.41
CA MET A 196 43.78 -13.37 -13.36
C MET A 196 45.24 -13.33 -12.91
N ALA A 197 46.07 -12.54 -13.58
CA ALA A 197 47.49 -12.42 -13.26
C ALA A 197 47.67 -11.91 -11.83
N ASN A 198 48.64 -12.48 -11.10
CA ASN A 198 48.99 -12.00 -9.77
C ASN A 198 49.79 -10.69 -9.82
N GLN A 199 50.45 -10.44 -10.95
CA GLN A 199 51.20 -9.24 -11.27
C GLN A 199 50.80 -8.78 -12.67
N GLU A 200 50.39 -7.52 -12.80
CA GLU A 200 50.18 -6.88 -14.10
C GLU A 200 51.51 -6.41 -14.68
N ALA A 201 51.54 -6.17 -15.99
CA ALA A 201 52.70 -5.63 -16.68
C ALA A 201 53.10 -4.28 -16.08
N ASP A 202 54.37 -4.12 -15.75
CA ASP A 202 54.92 -2.90 -15.18
C ASP A 202 56.10 -2.39 -16.03
N LEU A 203 56.78 -1.33 -15.57
CA LEU A 203 58.04 -0.90 -16.14
C LEU A 203 59.09 -2.01 -15.99
N GLU A 204 59.88 -2.22 -17.05
CA GLU A 204 60.97 -3.19 -17.05
C GLU A 204 62.10 -2.72 -16.14
N ILE A 205 62.49 -3.54 -15.16
CA ILE A 205 63.60 -3.27 -14.25
C ILE A 205 64.67 -4.31 -14.52
N CYS A 206 65.96 -3.92 -14.53
CA CYS A 206 67.05 -4.84 -14.80
C CYS A 206 67.27 -5.83 -13.63
N ASN A 207 66.40 -6.83 -13.49
CA ASN A 207 66.34 -7.78 -12.38
C ASN A 207 66.29 -9.26 -12.83
N GLN A 208 66.57 -9.52 -14.11
CA GLN A 208 66.51 -10.84 -14.75
C GLN A 208 65.10 -11.44 -14.81
N LYS A 209 64.07 -10.59 -14.72
CA LYS A 209 62.67 -10.96 -14.94
C LYS A 209 62.09 -10.06 -16.02
N ASP A 210 61.23 -10.63 -16.82
CA ASP A 210 60.37 -9.90 -17.76
C ASP A 210 59.21 -9.30 -16.94
N ASP A 211 59.38 -8.06 -16.49
CA ASP A 211 58.46 -7.31 -15.61
C ASP A 211 57.36 -6.61 -16.42
N ASN A 212 57.66 -6.23 -17.67
CA ASN A 212 56.71 -5.62 -18.60
C ASN A 212 55.87 -6.65 -19.38
N CYS A 213 56.23 -7.93 -19.25
CA CYS A 213 55.53 -9.07 -19.82
C CYS A 213 55.42 -9.01 -21.36
N ASP A 214 56.48 -8.55 -22.04
CA ASP A 214 56.58 -8.49 -23.49
C ASP A 214 57.26 -9.72 -24.13
N GLY A 215 57.72 -10.65 -23.30
CA GLY A 215 58.38 -11.88 -23.72
C GLY A 215 59.90 -11.78 -23.82
N LYS A 216 60.48 -10.64 -23.44
CA LYS A 216 61.94 -10.45 -23.39
C LYS A 216 62.34 -10.05 -21.99
N VAL A 217 63.44 -10.64 -21.51
CA VAL A 217 64.00 -10.33 -20.20
C VAL A 217 64.94 -9.13 -20.33
N ASP A 218 64.75 -8.14 -19.46
CA ASP A 218 65.61 -6.96 -19.28
C ASP A 218 65.79 -6.13 -20.58
N ASN A 219 64.78 -6.09 -21.46
CA ASN A 219 64.85 -5.28 -22.68
C ASN A 219 64.43 -3.84 -22.41
N ASN A 220 65.29 -2.88 -22.78
CA ASN A 220 65.01 -1.45 -22.52
C ASN A 220 64.70 -1.20 -21.02
N CYS A 221 65.39 -1.94 -20.14
CA CYS A 221 65.15 -1.95 -18.70
C CYS A 221 65.71 -0.69 -18.01
N LEU A 222 65.05 -0.32 -16.92
CA LEU A 222 65.42 0.79 -16.06
C LEU A 222 66.18 0.28 -14.83
N THR A 223 67.00 1.14 -14.24
CA THR A 223 67.48 0.89 -12.87
C THR A 223 66.32 0.96 -11.88
N PRO A 224 66.41 0.29 -10.72
CA PRO A 224 65.38 0.35 -9.69
C PRO A 224 65.03 1.78 -9.25
N GLU A 225 66.02 2.69 -9.23
CA GLU A 225 65.83 4.10 -8.87
C GLU A 225 65.03 4.86 -9.93
N GLU A 226 65.36 4.68 -11.21
CA GLU A 226 64.64 5.30 -12.33
C GLU A 226 63.19 4.80 -12.43
N ALA A 227 62.98 3.49 -12.26
CA ALA A 227 61.65 2.89 -12.25
C ALA A 227 60.80 3.43 -11.09
N ALA A 228 61.38 3.61 -9.89
CA ALA A 228 60.69 4.19 -8.75
C ALA A 228 60.27 5.65 -8.99
N GLN A 229 61.13 6.45 -9.63
CA GLN A 229 60.82 7.84 -9.99
C GLN A 229 59.66 7.94 -10.99
N LEU A 230 59.64 7.08 -12.02
CA LEU A 230 58.59 7.05 -13.04
C LEU A 230 57.25 6.54 -12.49
N LYS A 231 57.25 5.55 -11.59
CA LYS A 231 56.04 5.08 -10.90
C LYS A 231 55.43 6.17 -10.01
N ALA A 232 56.27 6.96 -9.33
CA ALA A 232 55.81 8.08 -8.51
C ALA A 232 55.11 9.18 -9.33
N GLN A 233 55.52 9.39 -10.59
CA GLN A 233 54.88 10.34 -11.50
C GLN A 233 53.53 9.82 -12.05
N ARG A 234 53.38 8.51 -12.24
CA ARG A 234 52.15 7.88 -12.75
C ARG A 234 51.00 7.79 -11.74
N GLY A 235 51.29 7.76 -10.44
CA GLY A 235 50.27 7.69 -9.37
C GLY A 235 49.59 9.02 -9.01
N GLN A 236 49.88 10.10 -9.74
CA GLN A 236 49.32 11.44 -9.52
C GLN A 236 48.29 11.87 -10.58
N GLN A 237 47.79 10.93 -11.38
CA GLN A 237 46.71 11.11 -12.36
C GLN A 237 45.56 10.15 -12.06
#